data_AF-A0A920R150-F1
#
_entry.id   AF-A0A920R150-F1
#
_cell.length_a   1.000
_cell.length_b   1.000
_cell.length_c   1.000
_cell.angle_alpha   90.00
_cell.angle_beta   90.00
_cell.angle_gamma   90.00
#
_symmetry.space_group_name_H-M   'P 1'
#
loop_
_entity.id
_entity.type
_entity.pdbx_description
1 polymer ?
#
loop_
_entity_poly.entity_id
_entity_poly.type
_entity_poly.pdbx_seq_one_letter_code
_entity_poly.pdbx_strand_id
1 'polypeptide(L)'
;MRIAQSLYEGIVQQNSEPEGLITYMRTDSTNLAENALTEAEKFIVTKYGADYSSGPRRYKTKSKSAQEAHEAIRPTSIENTPEKLTPYLSSEQLRLYTMIWKRTIASQMTDAIVDNTGVDIKAIATNGKEYIVRATGSVIKFDGFRKLYIETKDEDSQNDDSAQLPSLQEGDSLEKQTINADQKFTQPPPRFTEANLIRFLEEQGIGRPSTWATIVGTIEKRQYVDREKSRFKPTPTGTAVSDLLTKHISSIMDPGFTAGIETKLDSIADGDQNWINMLKEFFEPFVKEISIAKEKADRVPSERLVQLSDEKCLGGDYLVIRQSRYGKFLGCGKFPECRVAISTRPGERASGEVTENWKVDWEAAMENCAIAHPEAAAIFAAAAEKKRGSRKQSKKRAKTKVKSGK
;
A
#
# COMPACT_ATOMS: atom_id res chain seq x y z
N MET A 1 -9.90 3.82 5.18
CA MET A 1 -10.55 3.36 6.44
C MET A 1 -11.19 4.48 7.26
N ARG A 2 -10.45 5.51 7.75
CA ARG A 2 -11.05 6.62 8.54
C ARG A 2 -12.29 7.26 7.88
N ILE A 3 -12.20 7.53 6.58
CA ILE A 3 -13.30 8.13 5.81
C ILE A 3 -14.49 7.17 5.72
N ALA A 4 -14.25 5.90 5.42
CA ALA A 4 -15.29 4.87 5.39
C ALA A 4 -16.00 4.72 6.75
N GLN A 5 -15.24 4.75 7.85
CA GLN A 5 -15.81 4.76 9.21
C GLN A 5 -16.79 5.93 9.39
N SER A 6 -16.40 7.14 8.97
CA SER A 6 -17.30 8.31 9.09
C SER A 6 -18.56 8.21 8.23
N LEU A 7 -18.47 7.59 7.04
CA LEU A 7 -19.63 7.36 6.19
C LEU A 7 -20.57 6.29 6.77
N TYR A 8 -20.04 5.31 7.49
CA TYR A 8 -20.81 4.28 8.17
C TYR A 8 -21.48 4.78 9.47
N GLU A 9 -20.74 5.50 10.31
CA GLU A 9 -21.23 6.02 11.60
C GLU A 9 -22.32 7.10 11.45
N GLY A 10 -22.28 7.84 10.34
CA GLY A 10 -23.35 8.72 9.91
C GLY A 10 -22.92 10.13 9.58
N ILE A 11 -23.62 10.74 8.63
CA ILE A 11 -23.46 12.13 8.21
C ILE A 11 -24.79 12.84 8.42
N VAL A 12 -24.73 14.05 9.00
CA VAL A 12 -25.92 14.90 9.16
C VAL A 12 -26.29 15.52 7.81
N GLN A 13 -27.50 15.25 7.37
CA GLN A 13 -28.13 15.91 6.21
C GLN A 13 -29.16 16.92 6.73
N GLN A 14 -29.55 17.92 5.93
CA GLN A 14 -30.52 19.01 6.23
C GLN A 14 -31.39 18.86 7.52
N ASN A 15 -30.83 19.21 8.69
CA ASN A 15 -31.51 19.13 10.00
C ASN A 15 -32.14 17.76 10.34
N SER A 16 -31.60 16.67 9.79
CA SER A 16 -31.96 15.29 10.11
C SER A 16 -31.02 14.71 11.17
N GLU A 17 -31.43 13.59 11.76
CA GLU A 17 -30.49 12.75 12.52
C GLU A 17 -29.34 12.28 11.61
N PRO A 18 -28.15 12.00 12.17
CA PRO A 18 -27.05 11.41 11.41
C PRO A 18 -27.47 10.10 10.76
N GLU A 19 -27.28 9.99 9.44
CA GLU A 19 -27.61 8.78 8.67
C GLU A 19 -26.34 8.13 8.14
N GLY A 20 -26.20 6.82 8.38
CA GLY A 20 -25.15 5.99 7.77
C GLY A 20 -25.35 5.90 6.26
N LEU A 21 -24.35 6.32 5.48
CA LEU A 21 -24.41 6.37 4.02
C LEU A 21 -23.91 5.10 3.35
N ILE A 22 -23.11 4.28 4.05
CA ILE A 22 -22.59 3.01 3.54
C ILE A 22 -22.80 1.89 4.56
N THR A 23 -22.79 0.64 4.09
CA THR A 23 -22.72 -0.56 4.94
C THR A 23 -21.36 -0.68 5.63
N TYR A 24 -21.23 -1.64 6.56
CA TYR A 24 -20.03 -1.82 7.36
C TYR A 24 -18.78 -2.10 6.51
N MET A 25 -17.72 -1.31 6.69
CA MET A 25 -16.56 -1.27 5.79
C MET A 25 -15.48 -2.34 6.08
N ARG A 26 -15.67 -3.21 7.08
CA ARG A 26 -14.76 -4.32 7.38
C ARG A 26 -15.49 -5.62 7.09
N THR A 27 -15.52 -5.94 5.81
CA THR A 27 -16.21 -7.09 5.24
C THR A 27 -15.30 -7.68 4.16
N ASP A 28 -15.27 -9.00 4.09
CA ASP A 28 -14.69 -9.78 3.00
C ASP A 28 -15.79 -10.23 2.00
N SER A 29 -17.05 -9.92 2.29
CA SER A 29 -18.19 -10.30 1.48
C SER A 29 -18.38 -9.38 0.27
N THR A 30 -18.75 -9.99 -0.86
CA THR A 30 -19.20 -9.28 -2.07
C THR A 30 -20.70 -9.40 -2.29
N ASN A 31 -21.42 -10.02 -1.35
CA ASN A 31 -22.86 -10.26 -1.47
C ASN A 31 -23.65 -8.95 -1.28
N LEU A 32 -24.76 -8.81 -2.01
CA LEU A 32 -25.72 -7.72 -1.84
C LEU A 32 -27.07 -8.29 -1.38
N ALA A 33 -27.73 -7.58 -0.48
CA ALA A 33 -29.07 -7.93 -0.01
C ALA A 33 -30.12 -7.75 -1.12
N GLU A 34 -31.22 -8.51 -1.04
CA GLU A 34 -32.29 -8.50 -2.04
C GLU A 34 -32.88 -7.11 -2.32
N ASN A 35 -33.04 -6.31 -1.26
CA ASN A 35 -33.55 -4.95 -1.38
C ASN A 35 -32.59 -4.07 -2.18
N ALA A 36 -31.28 -4.20 -1.97
CA ALA A 36 -30.26 -3.45 -2.69
C ALA A 36 -30.17 -3.87 -4.16
N LEU A 37 -30.32 -5.17 -4.46
CA LEU A 37 -30.39 -5.68 -5.84
C LEU A 37 -31.60 -5.08 -6.58
N THR A 38 -32.77 -5.10 -5.95
CA THR A 38 -34.02 -4.55 -6.51
C THR A 38 -33.93 -3.04 -6.72
N GLU A 39 -33.37 -2.31 -5.75
CA GLU A 39 -33.18 -0.85 -5.84
C GLU A 39 -32.20 -0.49 -6.97
N ALA A 40 -31.08 -1.21 -7.08
CA ALA A 40 -30.09 -1.00 -8.13
C ALA A 40 -30.68 -1.25 -9.52
N GLU A 41 -31.41 -2.35 -9.72
CA GLU A 41 -32.07 -2.67 -11.00
C GLU A 41 -33.04 -1.56 -11.40
N LYS A 42 -33.93 -1.14 -10.48
CA LYS A 42 -34.89 -0.06 -10.74
C LYS A 42 -34.18 1.24 -11.12
N PHE A 43 -33.12 1.59 -10.39
CA PHE A 43 -32.33 2.79 -10.65
C PHE A 43 -31.66 2.71 -12.03
N ILE A 44 -31.09 1.56 -12.39
CA ILE A 44 -30.40 1.34 -13.67
C ILE A 44 -31.37 1.49 -14.84
N VAL A 45 -32.52 0.81 -14.78
CA VAL A 45 -33.55 0.89 -15.83
C VAL A 45 -34.05 2.32 -16.00
N THR A 46 -34.26 3.04 -14.90
CA THR A 46 -34.77 4.42 -14.93
C THR A 46 -33.74 5.41 -15.48
N LYS A 47 -32.47 5.29 -15.08
CA LYS A 47 -31.41 6.28 -15.41
C LYS A 47 -30.65 5.98 -16.69
N TYR A 48 -30.40 4.70 -16.98
CA TYR A 48 -29.56 4.26 -18.11
C TYR A 48 -30.35 3.55 -19.21
N GLY A 49 -31.55 3.03 -18.90
CA GLY A 49 -32.39 2.28 -19.83
C GLY A 49 -32.34 0.77 -19.61
N ALA A 50 -33.31 0.05 -20.17
CA ALA A 50 -33.48 -1.39 -19.96
C ALA A 50 -32.27 -2.22 -20.41
N ASP A 51 -31.61 -1.85 -21.52
CA ASP A 51 -30.45 -2.56 -22.07
C ASP A 51 -29.24 -2.58 -21.10
N TYR A 52 -29.19 -1.64 -20.16
CA TYR A 52 -28.12 -1.56 -19.16
C TYR A 52 -28.41 -2.38 -17.90
N SER A 53 -29.61 -2.94 -17.75
CA SER A 53 -29.93 -3.84 -16.64
C SER A 53 -29.78 -5.30 -17.09
N SER A 54 -28.99 -6.06 -16.35
CA SER A 54 -28.86 -7.51 -16.56
C SER A 54 -29.81 -8.34 -15.68
N GLY A 55 -30.69 -7.69 -14.90
CA GLY A 55 -31.30 -8.30 -13.73
C GLY A 55 -30.31 -8.51 -12.57
N PRO A 56 -30.73 -9.14 -11.47
CA PRO A 56 -29.95 -9.24 -10.24
C PRO A 56 -28.70 -10.13 -10.41
N ARG A 57 -27.52 -9.52 -10.34
CA ARG A 57 -26.22 -10.23 -10.35
C ARG A 57 -25.77 -10.54 -8.93
N ARG A 58 -25.58 -11.82 -8.64
CA ARG A 58 -25.12 -12.31 -7.33
C ARG A 58 -23.65 -12.71 -7.39
N TYR A 59 -22.84 -12.08 -6.55
CA TYR A 59 -21.41 -12.34 -6.44
C TYR A 59 -21.13 -13.21 -5.22
N LYS A 60 -20.56 -14.39 -5.43
CA LYS A 60 -20.16 -15.30 -4.35
C LYS A 60 -18.86 -14.84 -3.71
N THR A 61 -18.84 -14.74 -2.40
CA THR A 61 -17.63 -14.55 -1.60
C THR A 61 -16.71 -15.77 -1.74
N LYS A 62 -15.39 -15.55 -1.75
CA LYS A 62 -14.38 -16.61 -1.88
C LYS A 62 -13.87 -17.15 -0.54
N SER A 63 -13.94 -16.37 0.54
CA SER A 63 -13.60 -16.84 1.88
C SER A 63 -14.67 -17.80 2.41
N LYS A 64 -14.30 -18.65 3.37
CA LYS A 64 -15.15 -19.68 4.02
C LYS A 64 -15.59 -19.32 5.45
N SER A 65 -15.32 -18.09 5.89
CA SER A 65 -15.44 -17.66 7.30
C SER A 65 -16.87 -17.24 7.64
N ALA A 66 -17.36 -17.45 8.88
CA ALA A 66 -18.68 -16.96 9.30
C ALA A 66 -18.86 -15.43 9.26
N GLN A 67 -17.82 -14.64 8.92
CA GLN A 67 -17.99 -13.24 8.50
C GLN A 67 -18.85 -13.10 7.23
N GLU A 68 -19.12 -14.19 6.50
CA GLU A 68 -20.05 -14.26 5.36
C GLU A 68 -21.48 -13.76 5.63
N ALA A 69 -21.90 -13.61 6.89
CA ALA A 69 -23.17 -12.96 7.23
C ALA A 69 -23.17 -11.44 6.96
N HIS A 70 -22.03 -10.87 6.56
CA HIS A 70 -21.90 -9.46 6.22
C HIS A 70 -22.20 -9.20 4.74
N GLU A 71 -22.68 -7.99 4.49
CA GLU A 71 -22.93 -7.49 3.15
C GLU A 71 -21.67 -6.83 2.57
N ALA A 72 -21.59 -6.70 1.25
CA ALA A 72 -20.58 -5.87 0.60
C ALA A 72 -20.65 -4.41 1.05
N ILE A 73 -19.54 -3.70 0.88
CA ILE A 73 -19.49 -2.25 1.07
C ILE A 73 -20.28 -1.58 -0.07
N ARG A 74 -21.45 -1.03 0.24
CA ARG A 74 -22.34 -0.37 -0.71
C ARG A 74 -23.06 0.81 -0.05
N PRO A 75 -23.68 1.71 -0.84
CA PRO A 75 -24.57 2.72 -0.29
C PRO A 75 -25.72 2.07 0.49
N THR A 76 -26.15 2.68 1.60
CA THR A 76 -27.34 2.24 2.33
C THR A 76 -28.62 2.40 1.51
N SER A 77 -28.68 3.45 0.68
CA SER A 77 -29.66 3.64 -0.40
C SER A 77 -28.95 4.09 -1.68
N ILE A 78 -29.34 3.49 -2.81
CA ILE A 78 -28.84 3.84 -4.15
C ILE A 78 -29.36 5.22 -4.59
N GLU A 79 -30.54 5.62 -4.12
CA GLU A 79 -31.14 6.93 -4.42
C GLU A 79 -30.32 8.12 -3.88
N ASN A 80 -29.44 7.88 -2.91
CA ASN A 80 -28.46 8.85 -2.42
C ASN A 80 -27.30 9.01 -3.42
N THR A 81 -27.62 9.51 -4.62
CA THR A 81 -26.62 9.75 -5.67
C THR A 81 -25.53 10.71 -5.19
N PRO A 82 -24.27 10.56 -5.64
CA PRO A 82 -23.16 11.45 -5.26
C PRO A 82 -23.48 12.95 -5.45
N GLU A 83 -24.23 13.30 -6.49
CA GLU A 83 -24.64 14.67 -6.78
C GLU A 83 -25.51 15.25 -5.65
N LYS A 84 -26.47 14.46 -5.13
CA LYS A 84 -27.33 14.85 -4.00
C LYS A 84 -26.54 15.04 -2.70
N LEU A 85 -25.47 14.26 -2.50
CA LEU A 85 -24.68 14.30 -1.27
C LEU A 85 -23.55 15.33 -1.26
N THR A 86 -23.29 15.96 -2.41
CA THR A 86 -22.23 16.98 -2.56
C THR A 86 -22.29 18.10 -1.50
N PRO A 87 -23.46 18.63 -1.11
CA PRO A 87 -23.53 19.69 -0.10
C PRO A 87 -23.19 19.24 1.34
N TYR A 88 -23.23 17.93 1.63
CA TYR A 88 -23.10 17.39 2.99
C TYR A 88 -21.76 16.71 3.25
N LEU A 89 -21.02 16.37 2.19
CA LEU A 89 -19.77 15.61 2.30
C LEU A 89 -18.55 16.49 2.06
N SER A 90 -17.50 16.25 2.84
CA SER A 90 -16.17 16.77 2.50
C SER A 90 -15.69 16.16 1.17
N SER A 91 -14.75 16.83 0.50
CA SER A 91 -14.19 16.36 -0.78
C SER A 91 -13.65 14.92 -0.70
N GLU A 92 -12.99 14.55 0.40
CA GLU A 92 -12.49 13.18 0.61
C GLU A 92 -13.62 12.16 0.78
N GLN A 93 -14.65 12.50 1.56
CA GLN A 93 -15.83 11.65 1.76
C GLN A 93 -16.61 11.45 0.46
N LEU A 94 -16.86 12.53 -0.28
CA LEU A 94 -17.58 12.50 -1.54
C LEU A 94 -16.85 11.63 -2.57
N ARG A 95 -15.52 11.74 -2.69
CA ARG A 95 -14.72 10.90 -3.59
C ARG A 95 -14.85 9.42 -3.25
N LEU A 96 -14.70 9.06 -1.97
CA LEU A 96 -14.83 7.67 -1.54
C LEU A 96 -16.25 7.14 -1.74
N TYR A 97 -17.26 7.91 -1.34
CA TYR A 97 -18.66 7.54 -1.53
C TYR A 97 -19.01 7.37 -3.00
N THR A 98 -18.57 8.29 -3.87
CA THR A 98 -18.76 8.21 -5.33
C THR A 98 -18.17 6.92 -5.89
N MET A 99 -16.97 6.53 -5.43
CA MET A 99 -16.34 5.29 -5.86
C MET A 99 -17.15 4.06 -5.44
N ILE A 100 -17.59 4.01 -4.18
CA ILE A 100 -18.42 2.92 -3.64
C ILE A 100 -19.74 2.85 -4.44
N TRP A 101 -20.45 3.95 -4.58
CA TRP A 101 -21.72 4.05 -5.29
C TRP A 101 -21.60 3.60 -6.75
N LYS A 102 -20.58 4.09 -7.47
CA LYS A 102 -20.35 3.70 -8.88
C LYS A 102 -20.02 2.22 -9.00
N ARG A 103 -19.21 1.66 -8.09
CA ARG A 103 -18.85 0.23 -8.11
C ARG A 103 -20.07 -0.64 -7.82
N THR A 104 -20.92 -0.27 -6.87
CA THR A 104 -22.17 -0.99 -6.57
C THR A 104 -23.09 -1.01 -7.79
N ILE A 105 -23.37 0.14 -8.40
CA ILE A 105 -24.26 0.20 -9.57
C ILE A 105 -23.67 -0.54 -10.76
N ALA A 106 -22.40 -0.31 -11.08
CA ALA A 106 -21.72 -0.98 -12.18
C ALA A 106 -21.73 -2.52 -12.01
N SER A 107 -21.69 -3.04 -10.78
CA SER A 107 -21.78 -4.48 -10.53
C SER A 107 -23.11 -5.11 -10.96
N GLN A 108 -24.17 -4.31 -11.08
CA GLN A 108 -25.51 -4.77 -11.46
C GLN A 108 -25.87 -4.38 -12.91
N MET A 109 -24.95 -3.74 -13.63
CA MET A 109 -25.15 -3.37 -15.04
C MET A 109 -24.77 -4.52 -15.97
N THR A 110 -25.33 -4.50 -17.18
CA THR A 110 -24.98 -5.41 -18.28
C THR A 110 -23.49 -5.35 -18.64
N ASP A 111 -22.94 -6.46 -19.11
CA ASP A 111 -21.54 -6.54 -19.55
C ASP A 111 -21.27 -5.60 -20.73
N ALA A 112 -20.03 -5.10 -20.81
CA ALA A 112 -19.57 -4.41 -22.00
C ALA A 112 -19.31 -5.42 -23.13
N ILE A 113 -19.74 -5.08 -24.34
CA ILE A 113 -19.48 -5.87 -25.55
C ILE A 113 -18.37 -5.18 -26.32
N VAL A 114 -17.28 -5.91 -26.57
CA VAL A 114 -16.08 -5.42 -27.24
C VAL A 114 -15.73 -6.37 -28.38
N ASP A 115 -15.55 -5.81 -29.57
CA ASP A 115 -14.99 -6.54 -30.71
C ASP A 115 -13.47 -6.41 -30.67
N ASN A 116 -12.76 -7.53 -30.65
CA ASN A 116 -11.31 -7.59 -30.75
C ASN A 116 -10.91 -8.08 -32.13
N THR A 117 -10.12 -7.29 -32.85
CA THR A 117 -9.63 -7.61 -34.19
C THR A 117 -8.13 -7.84 -34.13
N GLY A 118 -7.69 -9.02 -34.55
CA GLY A 118 -6.28 -9.32 -34.80
C GLY A 118 -6.05 -9.46 -36.30
N VAL A 119 -5.02 -8.81 -36.82
CA VAL A 119 -4.64 -8.87 -38.24
C VAL A 119 -3.20 -9.35 -38.33
N ASP A 120 -2.99 -10.43 -39.07
CA ASP A 120 -1.67 -10.93 -39.44
C ASP A 120 -1.31 -10.43 -40.83
N ILE A 121 -0.25 -9.64 -40.91
CA ILE A 121 0.22 -9.01 -42.14
C ILE A 121 1.47 -9.76 -42.59
N LYS A 122 1.39 -10.37 -43.78
CA LYS A 122 2.55 -10.97 -44.44
C LYS A 122 3.42 -9.87 -45.03
N ALA A 123 4.64 -9.71 -44.51
CA ALA A 123 5.61 -8.73 -44.97
C ALA A 123 6.82 -9.45 -45.57
N ILE A 124 7.25 -9.03 -46.76
CA ILE A 124 8.46 -9.56 -47.41
C ILE A 124 9.57 -8.51 -47.27
N ALA A 125 10.65 -8.88 -46.59
CA ALA A 125 11.83 -8.03 -46.47
C ALA A 125 12.60 -7.94 -47.79
N THR A 126 13.45 -6.93 -47.92
CA THR A 126 14.26 -6.71 -49.14
C THR A 126 15.19 -7.86 -49.50
N ASN A 127 15.55 -8.71 -48.54
CA ASN A 127 16.33 -9.93 -48.74
C ASN A 127 15.48 -11.16 -49.12
N GLY A 128 14.18 -10.98 -49.41
CA GLY A 128 13.25 -12.05 -49.76
C GLY A 128 12.72 -12.86 -48.58
N LYS A 129 13.12 -12.54 -47.33
CA LYS A 129 12.58 -13.23 -46.15
C LYS A 129 11.16 -12.77 -45.85
N GLU A 130 10.29 -13.73 -45.60
CA GLU A 130 8.91 -13.47 -45.18
C GLU A 130 8.82 -13.35 -43.66
N TYR A 131 8.03 -12.39 -43.19
CA TYR A 131 7.72 -12.14 -41.80
C TYR A 131 6.21 -12.03 -41.62
N ILE A 132 5.71 -12.41 -40.44
CA ILE A 132 4.35 -12.12 -40.01
C ILE A 132 4.42 -11.00 -38.98
N VAL A 133 3.78 -9.87 -39.29
CA VAL A 133 3.62 -8.75 -38.37
C VAL A 133 2.17 -8.75 -37.89
N ARG A 134 1.95 -8.72 -36.58
CA ARG A 134 0.62 -8.74 -36.00
C ARG A 134 0.22 -7.34 -35.52
N ALA A 135 -0.98 -6.92 -35.89
CA ALA A 135 -1.66 -5.77 -35.31
C ALA A 135 -2.92 -6.23 -34.58
N THR A 136 -3.21 -5.60 -33.44
CA THR A 136 -4.44 -5.85 -32.66
C THR A 136 -5.13 -4.54 -32.37
N GLY A 137 -6.46 -4.51 -32.50
CA GLY A 137 -7.29 -3.39 -32.09
C GLY A 137 -8.57 -3.88 -31.43
N SER A 138 -9.23 -2.99 -30.70
CA SER A 138 -10.56 -3.29 -30.14
C SER A 138 -11.52 -2.12 -30.32
N VAL A 139 -12.81 -2.44 -30.40
CA VAL A 139 -13.89 -1.46 -30.51
C VAL A 139 -15.00 -1.84 -29.55
N ILE A 140 -15.41 -0.89 -28.70
CA ILE A 140 -16.56 -1.06 -27.79
C ILE A 140 -17.85 -0.96 -28.62
N LYS A 141 -18.60 -2.06 -28.73
CA LYS A 141 -19.93 -2.11 -29.35
C LYS A 141 -21.03 -1.71 -28.39
N PHE A 142 -20.85 -2.04 -27.11
CA PHE A 142 -21.73 -1.63 -26.03
C PHE A 142 -20.90 -1.41 -24.77
N ASP A 143 -21.02 -0.25 -24.15
CA ASP A 143 -20.19 0.13 -23.01
C ASP A 143 -20.64 -0.51 -21.69
N GLY A 144 -21.90 -0.96 -21.58
CA GLY A 144 -22.41 -1.68 -20.41
C GLY A 144 -22.03 -1.00 -19.09
N PHE A 145 -21.53 -1.77 -18.12
CA PHE A 145 -21.04 -1.24 -16.84
C PHE A 145 -19.88 -0.24 -16.97
N ARG A 146 -19.09 -0.29 -18.05
CA ARG A 146 -17.94 0.62 -18.28
C ARG A 146 -18.38 2.06 -18.50
N LYS A 147 -19.65 2.29 -18.83
CA LYS A 147 -20.26 3.63 -18.86
C LYS A 147 -20.12 4.36 -17.52
N LEU A 148 -20.15 3.61 -16.42
CA LEU A 148 -20.12 4.17 -15.07
C LEU A 148 -18.78 3.96 -14.36
N TYR A 149 -18.17 2.79 -14.54
CA TYR A 149 -16.98 2.40 -13.78
C TYR A 149 -15.95 1.67 -14.65
N ILE A 150 -14.73 2.19 -14.66
CA ILE A 150 -13.55 1.53 -15.21
C ILE A 150 -12.53 1.46 -14.08
N GLU A 151 -12.03 0.26 -13.81
CA GLU A 151 -11.02 0.07 -12.77
C GLU A 151 -9.72 0.73 -13.21
N THR A 152 -9.14 1.56 -12.34
CA THR A 152 -7.85 2.17 -12.61
C THR A 152 -6.80 1.07 -12.67
N LYS A 153 -6.14 0.94 -13.82
CA LYS A 153 -5.01 0.03 -13.97
C LYS A 153 -3.84 0.51 -13.10
N ASP A 154 -3.09 -0.43 -12.53
CA ASP A 154 -1.83 -0.10 -11.85
C ASP A 154 -0.89 0.62 -12.84
N GLU A 155 -0.05 1.54 -12.36
CA GLU A 155 0.87 2.33 -13.21
C GLU A 155 1.81 1.47 -14.08
N ASP A 156 2.05 0.21 -13.70
CA ASP A 156 2.88 -0.74 -14.45
C ASP A 156 2.11 -1.55 -15.50
N SER A 157 0.79 -1.43 -15.52
CA SER A 157 -0.03 -2.07 -16.54
C SER A 157 0.23 -1.37 -17.85
N GLN A 158 0.67 -2.10 -18.88
CA GLN A 158 0.75 -1.52 -20.21
C GLN A 158 -0.63 -0.97 -20.58
N ASN A 159 -0.67 0.28 -21.07
CA ASN A 159 -1.86 0.85 -21.66
C ASN A 159 -2.23 -0.05 -22.84
N ASP A 160 -3.32 -0.78 -22.64
CA ASP A 160 -4.01 -1.52 -23.68
C ASP A 160 -4.91 -0.52 -24.42
N ASP A 161 -4.32 0.61 -24.83
CA ASP A 161 -4.93 1.55 -25.76
C ASP A 161 -4.91 0.84 -27.13
N SER A 162 -5.75 -0.17 -27.25
CA SER A 162 -5.98 -0.88 -28.48
C SER A 162 -6.62 0.13 -29.44
N ALA A 163 -5.77 0.77 -30.25
CA ALA A 163 -6.25 1.67 -31.28
C ALA A 163 -7.27 0.93 -32.16
N GLN A 164 -8.32 1.63 -32.55
CA GLN A 164 -9.28 1.10 -33.49
C GLN A 164 -8.55 0.83 -34.81
N LEU A 165 -8.57 -0.42 -35.26
CA LEU A 165 -8.08 -0.78 -36.58
C LEU A 165 -9.08 -0.28 -37.65
N PRO A 166 -8.58 0.12 -38.83
CA PRO A 166 -9.46 0.40 -39.96
C PRO A 166 -10.20 -0.88 -40.39
N SER A 167 -11.29 -0.72 -41.14
CA SER A 167 -11.94 -1.85 -41.79
C SER A 167 -10.96 -2.48 -42.78
N LEU A 168 -10.72 -3.79 -42.65
CA LEU A 168 -9.79 -4.57 -43.47
C LEU A 168 -10.48 -5.87 -43.91
N GLN A 169 -10.13 -6.35 -45.09
CA GLN A 169 -10.53 -7.64 -45.63
C GLN A 169 -9.30 -8.50 -45.95
N GLU A 170 -9.49 -9.82 -45.96
CA GLU A 170 -8.44 -10.73 -46.40
C GLU A 170 -8.04 -10.44 -47.85
N GLY A 171 -6.74 -10.28 -48.08
CA GLY A 171 -6.20 -9.94 -49.40
C GLY A 171 -6.06 -8.44 -49.68
N ASP A 172 -6.47 -7.57 -48.75
CA ASP A 172 -6.24 -6.13 -48.88
C ASP A 172 -4.74 -5.83 -49.06
N SER A 173 -4.45 -4.97 -50.03
CA SER A 173 -3.08 -4.51 -50.29
C SER A 173 -2.72 -3.40 -49.31
N LEU A 174 -1.63 -3.59 -48.57
CA LEU A 174 -1.12 -2.60 -47.61
C LEU A 174 0.16 -1.95 -48.12
N GLU A 175 0.25 -0.63 -48.00
CA GLU A 175 1.47 0.12 -48.30
C GLU A 175 2.33 0.25 -47.04
N LYS A 176 3.60 -0.19 -47.14
CA LYS A 176 4.59 -0.04 -46.08
C LYS A 176 5.01 1.43 -45.99
N GLN A 177 4.63 2.10 -44.89
CA GLN A 177 5.02 3.48 -44.61
C GLN A 177 6.42 3.56 -43.96
N THR A 178 6.54 3.12 -42.70
CA THR A 178 7.78 3.19 -41.91
C THR A 178 8.06 1.88 -41.20
N ILE A 179 9.34 1.63 -40.90
CA ILE A 179 9.78 0.54 -40.02
C ILE A 179 10.58 1.17 -38.88
N ASN A 180 10.08 1.04 -37.67
CA ASN A 180 10.77 1.46 -36.46
C ASN A 180 11.35 0.23 -35.76
N ALA A 181 12.66 0.22 -35.53
CA ALA A 181 13.35 -0.85 -34.83
C ALA A 181 13.62 -0.39 -33.39
N ASP A 182 12.76 -0.82 -32.47
CA ASP A 182 12.92 -0.50 -31.05
C ASP A 182 13.60 -1.65 -30.30
N GLN A 183 14.70 -1.36 -29.62
CA GLN A 183 15.31 -2.29 -28.69
C GLN A 183 14.60 -2.19 -27.32
N LYS A 184 14.15 -3.32 -26.80
CA LYS A 184 13.53 -3.42 -25.47
C LYS A 184 14.41 -4.23 -24.53
N PHE A 185 14.37 -3.86 -23.25
CA PHE A 185 15.02 -4.58 -22.17
C PHE A 185 13.97 -5.12 -21.19
N THR A 186 14.22 -6.30 -20.63
CA THR A 186 13.39 -6.84 -19.56
C THR A 186 13.52 -5.96 -18.32
N GLN A 187 12.39 -5.63 -17.70
CA GLN A 187 12.35 -4.90 -16.44
C GLN A 187 12.22 -5.90 -15.29
N PRO A 188 12.79 -5.61 -14.10
CA PRO A 188 12.52 -6.42 -12.90
C PRO A 188 11.04 -6.28 -12.49
N PRO A 189 10.51 -7.23 -11.70
CA PRO A 189 9.17 -7.10 -11.14
C PRO A 189 9.00 -5.79 -10.38
N PRO A 190 7.85 -5.10 -10.54
CA PRO A 190 7.61 -3.85 -9.86
C PRO A 190 7.52 -4.05 -8.35
N ARG A 191 7.96 -3.05 -7.59
CA ARG A 191 7.75 -3.03 -6.14
C ARG A 191 6.27 -2.85 -5.80
N PHE A 192 5.88 -3.36 -4.65
CA PHE A 192 4.52 -3.25 -4.14
C PHE A 192 4.11 -1.79 -3.88
N THR A 193 2.94 -1.40 -4.36
CA THR A 193 2.14 -0.29 -3.84
C THR A 193 1.36 -0.77 -2.61
N GLU A 194 0.63 0.12 -1.94
CA GLU A 194 -0.29 -0.28 -0.87
C GLU A 194 -1.42 -1.20 -1.39
N ALA A 195 -1.97 -0.89 -2.55
CA ALA A 195 -3.07 -1.66 -3.13
C ALA A 195 -2.66 -3.09 -3.49
N ASN A 196 -1.55 -3.26 -4.23
CA ASN A 196 -1.13 -4.59 -4.65
C ASN A 196 -0.48 -5.41 -3.52
N LEU A 197 0.04 -4.76 -2.45
CA LEU A 197 0.44 -5.47 -1.22
C LEU A 197 -0.77 -6.05 -0.50
N ILE A 198 -1.85 -5.28 -0.36
CA ILE A 198 -3.09 -5.77 0.26
C ILE A 198 -3.67 -6.92 -0.58
N ARG A 199 -3.72 -6.78 -1.91
CA ARG A 199 -4.14 -7.85 -2.83
C ARG A 199 -3.29 -9.11 -2.65
N PHE A 200 -1.97 -8.96 -2.58
CA PHE A 200 -1.07 -10.08 -2.34
C PHE A 200 -1.33 -10.77 -0.99
N LEU A 201 -1.51 -9.99 0.09
CA LEU A 201 -1.83 -10.54 1.41
C LEU A 201 -3.15 -11.32 1.41
N GLU A 202 -4.19 -10.76 0.77
CA GLU A 202 -5.48 -11.43 0.60
C GLU A 202 -5.36 -12.74 -0.20
N GLU A 203 -4.66 -12.73 -1.34
CA GLU A 203 -4.40 -13.92 -2.17
C GLU A 203 -3.61 -15.01 -1.42
N GLN A 204 -2.71 -14.61 -0.52
CA GLN A 204 -1.96 -15.52 0.35
C GLN A 204 -2.76 -15.97 1.59
N GLY A 205 -3.96 -15.45 1.82
CA GLY A 205 -4.77 -15.75 3.02
C GLY A 205 -4.24 -15.12 4.32
N ILE A 206 -3.38 -14.10 4.21
CA ILE A 206 -2.72 -13.42 5.33
C ILE A 206 -3.45 -12.13 5.66
N GLY A 207 -3.81 -11.96 6.93
CA GLY A 207 -4.60 -10.84 7.40
C GLY A 207 -6.07 -10.93 7.00
N ARG A 208 -6.84 -9.95 7.46
CA ARG A 208 -8.30 -9.84 7.32
C ARG A 208 -8.64 -8.37 7.01
N PRO A 209 -9.88 -8.05 6.59
CA PRO A 209 -10.32 -6.67 6.38
C PRO A 209 -10.04 -5.73 7.56
N SER A 210 -9.99 -6.26 8.78
CA SER A 210 -9.65 -5.54 10.00
C SER A 210 -8.16 -5.28 10.21
N THR A 211 -7.27 -6.02 9.57
CA THR A 211 -5.82 -6.00 9.85
C THR A 211 -4.98 -5.43 8.71
N TRP A 212 -5.40 -5.48 7.44
CA TRP A 212 -4.56 -5.04 6.30
C TRP A 212 -4.04 -3.61 6.43
N ALA A 213 -4.91 -2.64 6.71
CA ALA A 213 -4.49 -1.24 6.90
C ALA A 213 -3.55 -1.09 8.11
N THR A 214 -3.72 -1.90 9.15
CA THR A 214 -2.86 -1.91 10.33
C THR A 214 -1.50 -2.55 10.05
N ILE A 215 -1.45 -3.61 9.23
CA ILE A 215 -0.20 -4.24 8.79
C ILE A 215 0.64 -3.21 8.04
N VAL A 216 0.07 -2.59 7.00
CA VAL A 216 0.73 -1.54 6.21
C VAL A 216 1.21 -0.40 7.10
N GLY A 217 0.33 0.16 7.93
CA GLY A 217 0.70 1.24 8.84
C GLY A 217 1.77 0.84 9.86
N THR A 218 1.83 -0.43 10.27
CA THR A 218 2.82 -0.92 11.24
C THR A 218 4.20 -1.07 10.63
N ILE A 219 4.31 -1.66 9.43
CA ILE A 219 5.61 -1.83 8.75
C ILE A 219 6.24 -0.49 8.40
N GLU A 220 5.43 0.51 8.04
CA GLU A 220 5.89 1.88 7.80
C GLU A 220 6.28 2.59 9.10
N LYS A 221 5.41 2.55 10.13
CA LYS A 221 5.67 3.20 11.42
C LYS A 221 6.92 2.64 12.11
N ARG A 222 7.18 1.34 11.94
CA ARG A 222 8.39 0.67 12.45
C ARG A 222 9.59 0.81 11.52
N GLN A 223 9.44 1.48 10.37
CA GLN A 223 10.51 1.76 9.42
C GLN A 223 11.16 0.51 8.85
N TYR A 224 10.38 -0.57 8.69
CA TYR A 224 10.82 -1.75 7.94
C TYR A 224 10.74 -1.50 6.43
N VAL A 225 9.88 -0.58 6.02
CA VAL A 225 9.77 -0.10 4.64
C VAL A 225 9.72 1.43 4.61
N ASP A 226 10.22 2.00 3.51
CA ASP A 226 10.05 3.38 3.10
C ASP A 226 9.10 3.46 1.89
N ARG A 227 8.50 4.63 1.63
CA ARG A 227 7.78 4.90 0.37
C ARG A 227 8.65 5.71 -0.58
N GLU A 228 8.87 5.18 -1.78
CA GLU A 228 9.47 5.89 -2.92
C GLU A 228 8.46 5.86 -4.08
N LYS A 229 8.00 7.04 -4.53
CA LYS A 229 7.00 7.16 -5.61
C LYS A 229 5.79 6.23 -5.40
N SER A 230 5.19 6.30 -4.21
CA SER A 230 4.04 5.48 -3.78
C SER A 230 4.28 3.96 -3.70
N ARG A 231 5.54 3.50 -3.74
CA ARG A 231 5.92 2.08 -3.64
C ARG A 231 6.75 1.80 -2.42
N PHE A 232 6.54 0.64 -1.81
CA PHE A 232 7.32 0.19 -0.66
C PHE A 232 8.69 -0.29 -1.09
N LYS A 233 9.70 0.23 -0.41
CA LYS A 233 11.08 -0.20 -0.50
C LYS A 233 11.53 -0.71 0.87
N PRO A 234 12.03 -1.95 0.98
CA PRO A 234 12.54 -2.45 2.26
C PRO A 234 13.73 -1.59 2.71
N THR A 235 13.76 -1.26 4.01
CA THR A 235 14.90 -0.59 4.62
C THR A 235 15.98 -1.61 4.99
N PRO A 236 17.23 -1.19 5.26
CA PRO A 236 18.26 -2.09 5.78
C PRO A 236 17.84 -2.75 7.09
N THR A 237 17.17 -2.01 7.98
CA THR A 237 16.59 -2.57 9.21
C THR A 237 15.52 -3.61 8.91
N GLY A 238 14.58 -3.34 7.99
CA GLY A 238 13.53 -4.28 7.61
C GLY A 238 14.11 -5.58 7.03
N THR A 239 15.09 -5.46 6.14
CA THR A 239 15.79 -6.59 5.52
C THR A 239 16.53 -7.40 6.58
N ALA A 240 17.31 -6.76 7.45
CA ALA A 240 18.06 -7.44 8.49
C ALA A 240 17.17 -8.17 9.50
N VAL A 241 16.02 -7.59 9.87
CA VAL A 241 15.04 -8.25 10.74
C VAL A 241 14.42 -9.45 10.03
N SER A 242 14.03 -9.29 8.76
CA SER A 242 13.48 -10.40 7.95
C SER A 242 14.48 -11.55 7.83
N ASP A 243 15.74 -11.26 7.51
CA ASP A 243 16.80 -12.26 7.37
C ASP A 243 17.06 -12.99 8.68
N LEU A 244 17.13 -12.26 9.80
CA LEU A 244 17.34 -12.82 11.13
C LEU A 244 16.20 -13.78 11.51
N LEU A 245 14.94 -13.35 11.33
CA LEU A 245 13.77 -14.16 11.66
C LEU A 245 13.67 -15.37 10.73
N THR A 246 13.90 -15.20 9.43
CA THR A 246 13.84 -16.31 8.46
C THR A 246 14.92 -17.35 8.75
N LYS A 247 16.11 -16.92 9.18
CA LYS A 247 17.22 -17.84 9.50
C LYS A 247 17.00 -18.64 10.78
N HIS A 248 16.40 -18.04 11.80
CA HIS A 248 16.35 -18.64 13.14
C HIS A 248 14.95 -19.10 13.58
N ILE A 249 13.89 -18.61 12.95
CA ILE A 249 12.49 -18.90 13.28
C ILE A 249 11.68 -19.10 11.98
N SER A 250 12.20 -19.96 11.10
CA SER A 250 11.68 -20.11 9.73
C SER A 250 10.23 -20.61 9.68
N SER A 251 9.80 -21.39 10.67
CA SER A 251 8.46 -22.00 10.70
C SER A 251 7.36 -20.94 10.66
N ILE A 252 7.49 -19.86 11.44
CA ILE A 252 6.50 -18.78 11.50
C ILE A 252 6.66 -17.72 10.40
N MET A 253 7.79 -17.75 9.68
CA MET A 253 8.06 -16.82 8.57
C MET A 253 7.52 -17.33 7.24
N ASP A 254 7.04 -18.59 7.20
CA ASP A 254 6.36 -19.15 6.04
C ASP A 254 4.96 -18.51 5.86
N PRO A 255 4.64 -18.00 4.65
CA PRO A 255 3.32 -17.46 4.36
C PRO A 255 2.19 -18.47 4.60
N GLY A 256 2.39 -19.74 4.25
CA GLY A 256 1.41 -20.81 4.43
C GLY A 256 1.12 -21.11 5.89
N PHE A 257 2.15 -21.09 6.75
CA PHE A 257 1.98 -21.19 8.19
C PHE A 257 1.14 -20.03 8.73
N THR A 258 1.45 -18.80 8.32
CA THR A 258 0.71 -17.60 8.76
C THR A 258 -0.75 -17.67 8.33
N ALA A 259 -1.02 -18.03 7.07
CA ALA A 259 -2.37 -18.23 6.57
C ALA A 259 -3.11 -19.33 7.33
N GLY A 260 -2.43 -20.43 7.67
CA GLY A 260 -2.98 -21.52 8.47
C GLY A 260 -3.40 -21.08 9.88
N ILE A 261 -2.62 -20.21 10.54
CA ILE A 261 -3.01 -19.64 11.84
C ILE A 261 -4.25 -18.76 11.70
N GLU A 262 -4.31 -17.92 10.66
CA GLU A 262 -5.48 -17.09 10.39
C GLU A 262 -6.74 -17.94 10.17
N THR A 263 -6.65 -19.04 9.42
CA THR A 263 -7.77 -19.99 9.26
C THR A 263 -8.15 -20.65 10.59
N LYS A 264 -7.18 -21.07 11.42
CA LYS A 264 -7.48 -21.62 12.75
C LYS A 264 -8.18 -20.61 13.66
N LEU A 265 -7.85 -19.32 13.56
CA LEU A 265 -8.52 -18.26 14.30
C LEU A 265 -9.97 -18.06 13.84
N ASP A 266 -10.23 -18.17 12.54
CA ASP A 266 -11.60 -18.17 12.02
C ASP A 266 -12.38 -19.38 12.55
N SER A 267 -11.81 -20.59 12.50
CA SER A 267 -12.45 -21.80 13.05
C SER A 267 -12.76 -21.70 14.56
N ILE A 268 -11.97 -20.94 15.32
CA ILE A 268 -12.29 -20.64 16.73
C ILE A 268 -13.50 -19.73 16.83
N ALA A 269 -13.59 -18.70 15.98
CA ALA A 269 -14.74 -17.79 15.95
C ALA A 269 -16.04 -18.51 15.55
N ASP A 270 -15.93 -19.50 14.66
CA ASP A 270 -17.05 -20.32 14.20
C ASP A 270 -17.46 -21.40 15.24
N GLY A 271 -16.60 -21.66 16.23
CA GLY A 271 -16.82 -22.66 17.28
C GLY A 271 -16.33 -24.07 16.92
N ASP A 272 -15.74 -24.25 15.75
CA ASP A 272 -15.23 -25.53 15.24
C ASP A 272 -13.87 -25.94 15.85
N GLN A 273 -13.16 -24.99 16.48
CA GLN A 273 -11.84 -25.23 17.05
C GLN A 273 -11.72 -24.75 18.52
N ASN A 274 -11.13 -25.60 19.37
CA ASN A 274 -10.80 -25.22 20.74
C ASN A 274 -9.58 -24.30 20.78
N TRP A 275 -9.76 -23.07 21.26
CA TRP A 275 -8.71 -22.05 21.31
C TRP A 275 -7.51 -22.44 22.20
N ILE A 276 -7.73 -23.17 23.30
CA ILE A 276 -6.65 -23.59 24.21
C ILE A 276 -5.72 -24.57 23.50
N ASN A 277 -6.29 -25.55 22.79
CA ASN A 277 -5.50 -26.53 22.05
C ASN A 277 -4.69 -25.86 20.94
N MET A 278 -5.31 -24.94 20.18
CA MET A 278 -4.62 -24.17 19.15
C MET A 278 -3.43 -23.39 19.72
N LEU A 279 -3.62 -22.69 20.86
CA LEU A 279 -2.54 -21.96 21.50
C LEU A 279 -1.40 -22.87 21.94
N LYS A 280 -1.69 -24.06 22.50
CA LYS A 280 -0.65 -25.03 22.88
C LYS A 280 0.14 -25.51 21.67
N GLU A 281 -0.56 -25.88 20.59
CA GLU A 281 0.06 -26.31 19.33
C GLU A 281 1.00 -25.23 18.75
N PHE A 282 0.65 -23.96 18.88
CA PHE A 282 1.49 -22.85 18.44
C PHE A 282 2.65 -22.57 19.41
N PHE A 283 2.36 -22.35 20.70
CA PHE A 283 3.34 -21.80 21.65
C PHE A 283 4.43 -22.79 22.05
N GLU A 284 4.11 -24.09 22.20
CA GLU A 284 5.10 -25.08 22.63
C GLU A 284 6.31 -25.21 21.68
N PRO A 285 6.13 -25.38 20.35
CA PRO A 285 7.25 -25.38 19.42
C PRO A 285 7.90 -23.99 19.29
N PHE A 286 7.10 -22.92 19.27
CA PHE A 286 7.60 -21.55 19.11
C PHE A 286 8.55 -21.12 20.23
N VAL A 287 8.23 -21.45 21.50
CA VAL A 287 9.11 -21.14 22.64
C VAL A 287 10.44 -21.87 22.55
N LYS A 288 10.44 -23.12 22.06
CA LYS A 288 11.68 -23.89 21.84
C LYS A 288 12.54 -23.24 20.75
N GLU A 289 11.94 -22.84 19.63
CA GLU A 289 12.65 -22.14 18.56
C GLU A 289 13.25 -20.81 19.05
N ILE A 290 12.50 -20.01 19.83
CA ILE A 290 13.01 -18.76 20.40
C ILE A 290 14.20 -19.01 21.33
N SER A 291 14.14 -20.02 22.19
CA SER A 291 15.25 -20.32 23.11
C SER A 291 16.53 -20.67 22.35
N ILE A 292 16.42 -21.52 21.31
CA ILE A 292 17.53 -21.88 20.43
C ILE A 292 18.04 -20.64 19.68
N ALA A 293 17.14 -19.82 19.14
CA ALA A 293 17.49 -18.60 18.44
C ALA A 293 18.24 -17.62 19.34
N LYS A 294 17.83 -17.45 20.60
CA LYS A 294 18.52 -16.56 21.54
C LYS A 294 19.94 -17.00 21.88
N GLU A 295 20.20 -18.31 21.88
CA GLU A 295 21.55 -18.84 22.14
C GLU A 295 22.44 -18.78 20.90
N LYS A 296 21.88 -19.01 19.71
CA LYS A 296 22.65 -19.16 18.45
C LYS A 296 22.68 -17.92 17.57
N ALA A 297 21.77 -16.97 17.75
CA ALA A 297 21.69 -15.81 16.88
C ALA A 297 22.71 -14.76 17.32
N ASP A 298 23.65 -14.48 16.43
CA ASP A 298 24.54 -13.34 16.58
C ASP A 298 23.75 -12.04 16.48
N ARG A 299 24.21 -11.03 17.22
CA ARG A 299 23.66 -9.69 17.11
C ARG A 299 23.94 -9.15 15.70
N VAL A 300 22.90 -8.67 15.03
CA VAL A 300 23.06 -8.01 13.73
C VAL A 300 24.01 -6.81 13.88
N PRO A 301 25.09 -6.73 13.08
CA PRO A 301 26.00 -5.59 13.10
C PRO A 301 25.27 -4.27 12.79
N SER A 302 25.66 -3.19 13.45
CA SER A 302 25.04 -1.87 13.31
C SER A 302 25.04 -1.36 11.87
N GLU A 303 26.05 -1.74 11.10
CA GLU A 303 26.30 -1.31 9.73
C GLU A 303 25.23 -1.88 8.78
N ARG A 304 24.67 -3.05 9.10
CA ARG A 304 23.56 -3.66 8.32
C ARG A 304 22.20 -3.03 8.60
N LEU A 305 22.06 -2.29 9.69
CA LEU A 305 20.79 -1.70 10.11
C LEU A 305 20.56 -0.30 9.52
N VAL A 306 21.61 0.32 8.99
CA VAL A 306 21.60 1.71 8.55
C VAL A 306 21.73 1.82 7.04
N GLN A 307 21.09 2.83 6.47
CA GLN A 307 21.23 3.13 5.04
C GLN A 307 22.47 3.99 4.86
N LEU A 308 23.43 3.50 4.07
CA LEU A 308 24.64 4.23 3.72
C LEU A 308 24.29 5.46 2.85
N SER A 309 25.04 6.53 3.05
CA SER A 309 25.07 7.71 2.18
C SER A 309 26.41 7.74 1.44
N ASP A 310 26.44 8.43 0.28
CA ASP A 310 27.66 8.64 -0.49
C ASP A 310 28.66 9.60 0.19
N GLU A 311 28.23 10.27 1.25
CA GLU A 311 28.97 11.32 1.94
C GLU A 311 29.80 10.74 3.08
N LYS A 312 31.03 11.26 3.26
CA LYS A 312 31.94 10.84 4.33
C LYS A 312 32.01 11.87 5.44
N CYS A 313 32.18 11.39 6.66
CA CYS A 313 32.61 12.21 7.78
C CYS A 313 34.12 12.44 7.71
N LEU A 314 34.61 13.60 8.19
CA LEU A 314 36.05 13.88 8.30
C LEU A 314 36.82 12.81 9.10
N GLY A 315 36.14 12.09 10.00
CA GLY A 315 36.69 10.97 10.76
C GLY A 315 36.90 9.67 9.97
N GLY A 316 36.75 9.71 8.65
CA GLY A 316 37.10 8.65 7.70
C GLY A 316 36.01 7.60 7.44
N ASP A 317 34.85 7.70 8.08
CA ASP A 317 33.72 6.77 7.89
C ASP A 317 32.56 7.42 7.15
N TYR A 318 31.70 6.61 6.52
CA TYR A 318 30.52 7.07 5.82
C TYR A 318 29.50 7.68 6.79
N LEU A 319 28.80 8.70 6.31
CA LEU A 319 27.56 9.13 6.92
C LEU A 319 26.47 8.12 6.61
N VAL A 320 25.57 7.94 7.57
CA VAL A 320 24.46 7.00 7.49
C VAL A 320 23.15 7.73 7.73
N ILE A 321 22.12 7.38 6.96
CA ILE A 321 20.79 7.95 7.11
C ILE A 321 20.17 7.32 8.35
N ARG A 322 19.82 8.17 9.31
CA ARG A 322 19.14 7.81 10.55
C ARG A 322 17.84 8.57 10.66
N GLN A 323 16.91 8.05 11.44
CA GLN A 323 15.63 8.72 11.68
C GLN A 323 15.49 9.16 13.12
N SER A 324 15.00 10.39 13.29
CA SER A 324 14.60 10.94 14.58
C SER A 324 13.12 11.30 14.56
N ARG A 325 12.59 11.73 15.71
CA ARG A 325 11.23 12.31 15.79
C ARG A 325 11.03 13.55 14.92
N TYR A 326 12.10 14.17 14.43
CA TYR A 326 12.08 15.38 13.59
C TYR A 326 12.28 15.08 12.10
N GLY A 327 12.39 13.80 11.73
CA GLY A 327 12.67 13.37 10.36
C GLY A 327 14.02 12.66 10.24
N LYS A 328 14.36 12.33 9.00
CA LYS A 328 15.65 11.74 8.62
C LYS A 328 16.78 12.76 8.82
N PHE A 329 17.98 12.27 9.10
CA PHE A 329 19.20 13.05 9.26
C PHE A 329 20.40 12.17 8.91
N LEU A 330 21.51 12.76 8.49
CA LEU A 330 22.76 12.05 8.28
C LEU A 330 23.56 12.05 9.58
N GLY A 331 23.92 10.88 10.09
CA GLY A 331 24.77 10.73 11.26
C GLY A 331 26.05 9.99 10.93
N CYS A 332 27.13 10.20 11.68
CA CYS A 332 28.34 9.42 11.47
C CYS A 332 28.12 7.92 11.76
N GLY A 333 28.70 7.04 10.93
CA GLY A 333 28.71 5.58 11.12
C GLY A 333 29.27 5.18 12.50
N LYS A 334 30.36 5.81 12.93
CA LYS A 334 31.05 5.58 14.23
C LYS A 334 30.34 6.12 15.48
N PHE A 335 29.03 6.38 15.43
CA PHE A 335 28.30 6.72 16.64
C PHE A 335 28.31 5.51 17.61
N PRO A 336 28.56 5.68 18.92
CA PRO A 336 28.49 6.92 19.70
C PRO A 336 29.78 7.74 19.80
N GLU A 337 30.90 7.26 19.26
CA GLU A 337 32.22 7.90 19.31
C GLU A 337 32.22 9.23 18.56
N CYS A 338 31.64 9.25 17.36
CA CYS A 338 31.40 10.46 16.58
C CYS A 338 29.91 10.83 16.59
N ARG A 339 29.58 12.04 17.05
CA ARG A 339 28.20 12.52 17.21
C ARG A 339 27.76 13.53 16.13
N VAL A 340 28.50 13.63 15.03
CA VAL A 340 28.13 14.44 13.86
C VAL A 340 26.73 14.04 13.40
N ALA A 341 25.87 15.04 13.24
CA ALA A 341 24.51 14.88 12.77
C ALA A 341 24.12 16.09 11.91
N ILE A 342 23.71 15.85 10.67
CA ILE A 342 23.28 16.87 9.70
C ILE A 342 21.78 16.67 9.44
N SER A 343 20.98 17.71 9.69
CA SER A 343 19.54 17.68 9.40
C SER A 343 19.31 17.65 7.88
N THR A 344 18.39 16.82 7.40
CA THR A 344 18.06 16.77 5.96
C THR A 344 16.80 17.59 5.58
N ARG A 345 16.49 18.74 6.21
CA ARG A 345 15.24 19.51 5.95
C ARG A 345 15.36 21.03 6.16
N PRO A 346 14.62 21.88 5.37
CA PRO A 346 13.21 21.71 4.96
C PRO A 346 12.93 21.64 3.44
N GLY A 347 11.99 20.75 3.07
CA GLY A 347 11.65 20.36 1.69
C GLY A 347 11.83 18.85 1.51
N GLU A 348 10.89 18.16 0.89
CA GLU A 348 10.80 16.69 0.86
C GLU A 348 11.96 15.98 0.14
N ARG A 349 13.16 15.80 0.71
CA ARG A 349 14.19 15.00 0.03
C ARG A 349 14.96 14.08 0.97
N ALA A 350 14.47 12.84 1.04
CA ALA A 350 15.28 11.66 1.35
C ALA A 350 15.79 10.98 0.05
N SER A 351 15.81 11.72 -1.07
CA SER A 351 16.05 11.23 -2.43
C SER A 351 17.24 11.90 -3.14
N GLY A 352 18.12 12.62 -2.42
CA GLY A 352 19.45 12.98 -2.94
C GLY A 352 19.55 14.16 -3.91
N GLU A 353 18.77 15.24 -3.76
CA GLU A 353 19.13 16.53 -4.38
C GLU A 353 19.55 17.55 -3.31
N VAL A 354 20.69 18.19 -3.57
CA VAL A 354 21.43 19.12 -2.71
C VAL A 354 20.64 20.42 -2.48
N THR A 355 20.52 20.86 -1.22
CA THR A 355 19.96 22.18 -0.87
C THR A 355 20.97 23.29 -1.22
N GLU A 356 20.50 24.51 -1.49
CA GLU A 356 21.35 25.68 -1.76
C GLU A 356 22.41 25.97 -0.67
N ASN A 357 22.26 25.41 0.54
CA ASN A 357 23.19 25.58 1.68
C ASN A 357 23.84 24.29 2.21
N TRP A 358 23.76 23.16 1.49
CA TRP A 358 24.30 21.86 1.92
C TRP A 358 25.76 21.94 2.38
N LYS A 359 26.60 22.65 1.63
CA LYS A 359 28.03 22.78 1.94
C LYS A 359 28.27 23.48 3.29
N VAL A 360 27.47 24.50 3.59
CA VAL A 360 27.56 25.25 4.86
C VAL A 360 27.09 24.39 6.04
N ASP A 361 25.98 23.68 5.87
CA ASP A 361 25.46 22.76 6.91
C ASP A 361 26.42 21.59 7.16
N TRP A 362 27.07 21.10 6.10
CA TRP A 362 28.08 20.04 6.18
C TRP A 362 29.33 20.53 6.91
N GLU A 363 29.90 21.68 6.52
CA GLU A 363 31.10 22.26 7.14
C GLU A 363 30.86 22.50 8.64
N ALA A 364 29.73 23.13 9.01
CA ALA A 364 29.36 23.38 10.41
C ALA A 364 29.16 22.08 11.21
N ALA A 365 28.62 21.03 10.60
CA ALA A 365 28.47 19.76 11.29
C ALA A 365 29.80 19.03 11.47
N MET A 366 30.75 19.19 10.54
CA MET A 366 32.06 18.55 10.58
C MET A 366 32.99 19.14 11.64
N GLU A 367 32.80 20.40 12.05
CA GLU A 367 33.46 20.97 13.23
C GLU A 367 33.19 20.16 14.53
N ASN A 368 32.08 19.40 14.55
CA ASN A 368 31.71 18.54 15.67
C ASN A 368 32.19 17.08 15.49
N CYS A 369 33.04 16.81 14.50
CA CYS A 369 33.65 15.51 14.31
C CYS A 369 34.62 15.19 15.45
N ALA A 370 34.31 14.21 16.28
CA ALA A 370 35.14 13.84 17.43
C ALA A 370 36.53 13.31 17.05
N ILE A 371 36.72 12.87 15.80
CA ILE A 371 37.99 12.32 15.30
C ILE A 371 38.87 13.44 14.75
N ALA A 372 38.30 14.40 14.02
CA ALA A 372 39.04 15.54 13.47
C ALA A 372 39.21 16.68 14.48
N HIS A 373 38.24 16.86 15.39
CA HIS A 373 38.14 17.95 16.35
C HIS A 373 37.70 17.46 17.75
N PRO A 374 38.56 16.70 18.47
CA PRO A 374 38.20 16.04 19.73
C PRO A 374 37.79 17.02 20.85
N GLU A 375 38.45 18.18 20.95
CA GLU A 375 38.14 19.18 21.99
C GLU A 375 36.79 19.88 21.77
N ALA A 376 36.51 20.29 20.53
CA ALA A 376 35.23 20.92 20.15
C ALA A 376 34.06 19.94 20.36
N ALA A 377 34.24 18.67 19.96
CA ALA A 377 33.24 17.63 20.15
C ALA A 377 32.95 17.35 21.64
N ALA A 378 33.96 17.40 22.51
CA ALA A 378 33.80 17.22 23.96
C ALA A 378 32.99 18.36 24.60
N ILE A 379 33.26 19.61 24.22
CA ILE A 379 32.50 20.79 24.69
C ILE A 379 31.03 20.67 24.26
N PHE A 380 30.79 20.30 23.00
CA PHE A 380 29.44 20.12 22.47
C PHE A 380 28.69 18.99 23.17
N ALA A 381 29.35 17.85 23.42
CA ALA A 381 28.77 16.73 24.14
C ALA A 381 28.36 17.10 25.58
N ALA A 382 29.22 17.82 26.30
CA ALA A 382 28.94 18.29 27.67
C ALA A 382 27.76 19.27 27.72
N ALA A 383 27.66 20.18 26.74
CA ALA A 383 26.54 21.12 26.60
C ALA A 383 25.21 20.39 26.30
N ALA A 384 25.26 19.36 25.44
CA ALA A 384 24.09 18.54 25.11
C ALA A 384 23.58 17.72 26.30
N GLU A 385 24.48 17.19 27.13
CA GLU A 385 24.12 16.46 28.35
C GLU A 385 23.49 17.35 29.43
N LYS A 386 24.02 18.56 29.64
CA LYS A 386 23.38 19.57 30.51
C LYS A 386 21.96 19.91 30.06
N LYS A 387 21.73 20.08 28.75
CA LYS A 387 20.37 20.32 28.18
C LYS A 387 19.43 19.11 28.33
N ARG A 388 19.94 17.89 28.28
CA ARG A 388 19.14 16.66 28.52
C ARG A 388 18.77 16.51 29.99
N GLY A 389 19.68 16.83 30.91
CA GLY A 389 19.44 16.82 32.36
C GLY A 389 18.31 17.77 32.77
N SER A 390 18.34 19.02 32.27
CA SER A 390 17.31 20.03 32.57
C SER A 390 15.93 19.66 32.01
N ARG A 391 15.85 19.09 30.79
CA ARG A 391 14.60 18.58 30.19
C ARG A 391 14.02 17.36 30.93
N LYS A 392 14.87 16.48 31.48
CA LYS A 392 14.40 15.36 32.32
C LYS A 392 13.81 15.87 33.63
N GLN A 393 14.43 16.85 34.28
CA GLN A 393 13.91 17.49 35.49
C GLN A 393 12.58 18.23 35.25
N SER A 394 12.44 18.95 34.14
CA SER A 394 11.18 19.65 33.82
C SER A 394 10.01 18.70 33.53
N LYS A 395 10.26 17.61 32.79
CA LYS A 395 9.26 16.54 32.59
C LYS A 395 8.88 15.81 33.88
N LYS A 396 9.84 15.61 34.80
CA LYS A 396 9.58 15.02 36.12
C LYS A 396 8.66 15.93 36.93
N ARG A 397 8.96 17.25 37.00
CA ARG A 397 8.12 18.25 37.67
C ARG A 397 6.71 18.37 37.08
N ALA A 398 6.57 18.29 35.75
CA ALA A 398 5.26 18.30 35.08
C ALA A 398 4.41 17.07 35.39
N LYS A 399 5.02 15.86 35.44
CA LYS A 399 4.32 14.63 35.85
C LYS A 399 3.91 14.63 37.32
N THR A 400 4.69 15.25 38.21
CA THR A 400 4.33 15.37 39.63
C THR A 400 3.14 16.31 39.84
N LYS A 401 3.06 17.44 39.11
CA LYS A 401 1.91 18.37 39.16
C LYS A 401 0.59 17.75 38.67
N VAL A 402 0.63 16.85 37.69
CA VAL A 402 -0.57 16.15 37.19
C VAL A 402 -1.06 15.07 38.16
N LYS A 403 -0.18 14.52 39.01
CA LYS A 403 -0.55 13.56 40.05
C LYS A 403 -1.06 14.20 41.35
N SER A 404 -0.74 15.47 41.60
CA SER A 404 -1.18 16.21 42.80
C SER A 404 -2.44 17.04 42.57
N GLY A 405 -3.03 16.99 41.38
CA GLY A 405 -4.26 17.71 41.00
C GLY A 405 -5.41 16.77 40.60
N LYS A 406 -5.37 15.51 41.04
CA LYS A 406 -6.48 14.56 40.98
C LYS A 406 -6.90 14.20 42.38
#